data_AF-A0A4V6I0B6-F1
#
_entry.id   AF-A0A4V6I0B6-F1
#
_cell.length_a   1.000
_cell.length_b   1.000
_cell.length_c   1.000
_cell.angle_alpha   90.00
_cell.angle_beta   90.00
_cell.angle_gamma   90.00
#
_symmetry.space_group_name_H-M   'P 1'
#
loop_
_entity.id
_entity.type
_entity.pdbx_description
1 polymer ?
#
loop_
_entity_poly.entity_id
_entity_poly.type
_entity_poly.pdbx_seq_one_letter_code
_entity_poly.pdbx_strand_id
1 'polypeptide(L)'
;MWFLFFFIAIPFILFIGFLVFSIFAIFLINRIFHKKYSQSFSLILPCFSLIFYFILITGRISFKSIDPQYYKFKELCKGAGEIINYSSKYESLKKEYGWNTIYNKPIKVTNRIEEHSYYNQLNNGIIFYEYKFYIYKYFGIFLKGDEGRGWHWKTESTVGCKP
;
A
#
# COMPACT_ATOMS: atom_id res chain seq x y z
N MET A 1 -4.89 2.21 -29.05
CA MET A 1 -4.52 3.63 -29.32
C MET A 1 -5.16 4.61 -28.34
N TRP A 2 -6.43 4.43 -27.94
CA TRP A 2 -7.09 5.26 -26.90
C TRP A 2 -6.46 5.16 -25.49
N PHE A 3 -5.84 4.02 -25.15
CA PHE A 3 -5.16 3.81 -23.86
C PHE A 3 -3.99 4.77 -23.64
N LEU A 4 -3.09 4.89 -24.63
CA LEU A 4 -1.97 5.85 -24.59
C LEU A 4 -2.47 7.29 -24.46
N PHE A 5 -3.54 7.63 -25.18
CA PHE A 5 -4.11 8.98 -25.11
C PHE A 5 -4.69 9.29 -23.71
N PHE A 6 -5.42 8.35 -23.10
CA PHE A 6 -6.02 8.59 -21.79
C PHE A 6 -5.00 8.63 -20.64
N PHE A 7 -3.97 7.78 -20.68
CA PHE A 7 -2.97 7.68 -19.60
C PHE A 7 -1.77 8.61 -19.78
N ILE A 8 -1.54 9.15 -20.98
CA ILE A 8 -0.44 10.10 -21.23
C ILE A 8 -0.99 11.50 -21.51
N ALA A 9 -1.94 11.65 -22.43
CA ALA A 9 -2.37 12.98 -22.84
C ALA A 9 -3.17 13.71 -21.75
N ILE A 10 -4.05 13.03 -21.01
CA ILE A 10 -4.83 13.67 -19.93
C ILE A 10 -3.92 14.13 -18.77
N PRO A 11 -3.03 13.29 -18.21
CA PRO A 11 -2.09 13.75 -17.19
C PRO A 11 -1.15 14.84 -17.69
N PHE A 12 -0.76 14.79 -18.97
CA PHE A 12 0.08 15.82 -19.58
C PHE A 12 -0.65 17.16 -19.73
N ILE A 13 -1.92 17.16 -20.15
CA ILE A 13 -2.76 18.37 -20.22
C ILE A 13 -2.97 18.96 -18.82
N LEU A 14 -3.26 18.12 -17.83
CA LEU A 14 -3.39 18.55 -16.43
C LEU A 14 -2.08 19.12 -15.88
N PHE A 15 -0.93 18.52 -16.24
CA PHE A 15 0.39 19.01 -15.87
C PHE A 15 0.69 20.38 -16.48
N ILE A 16 0.43 20.56 -17.78
CA ILE A 16 0.58 21.87 -18.45
C ILE A 16 -0.34 22.90 -17.80
N GLY A 17 -1.62 22.56 -17.57
CA GLY A 17 -2.56 23.45 -16.90
C GLY A 17 -2.09 23.88 -15.51
N PHE A 18 -1.57 22.94 -14.72
CA PHE A 18 -1.03 23.21 -13.39
C PHE A 18 0.25 24.06 -13.44
N LEU A 19 1.13 23.85 -14.43
CA LEU A 19 2.30 24.70 -14.65
C LEU A 19 1.91 26.15 -14.99
N VAL A 20 0.96 26.34 -15.91
CA VAL A 20 0.46 27.67 -16.29
C VAL A 20 -0.19 28.36 -15.10
N PHE A 21 -1.03 27.63 -14.34
CA PHE A 21 -1.62 28.13 -13.10
C PHE A 21 -0.54 28.51 -12.07
N SER A 22 0.50 27.69 -11.92
CA SER A 22 1.62 27.96 -11.02
C SER A 22 2.37 29.23 -11.39
N ILE A 23 2.63 29.47 -12.68
CA ILE A 23 3.24 30.70 -13.18
C ILE A 23 2.36 31.91 -12.84
N PHE A 24 1.05 31.81 -13.08
CA PHE A 24 0.11 32.88 -12.77
C PHE A 24 0.03 33.16 -11.25
N ALA A 25 0.04 32.11 -10.42
CA ALA A 25 0.07 32.25 -8.97
C ALA A 25 1.37 32.92 -8.49
N ILE A 26 2.53 32.57 -9.07
CA ILE A 26 3.80 33.25 -8.79
C ILE A 26 3.70 34.72 -9.18
N PHE A 27 3.15 35.05 -10.34
CA PHE A 27 2.95 36.44 -10.76
C PHE A 27 2.09 37.25 -9.76
N LEU A 28 0.99 36.67 -9.28
CA LEU A 28 0.15 37.31 -8.27
C LEU A 28 0.85 37.43 -6.91
N ILE A 29 1.57 36.40 -6.47
CA ILE A 29 2.35 36.41 -5.22
C ILE A 29 3.46 37.46 -5.30
N ASN A 30 4.18 37.55 -6.42
CA ASN A 30 5.19 38.57 -6.70
C ASN A 30 4.62 39.99 -6.61
N ARG A 31 3.35 40.19 -6.99
CA ARG A 31 2.66 41.48 -6.90
C ARG A 31 2.29 41.87 -5.46
N ILE A 32 1.99 40.88 -4.60
CA ILE A 32 1.43 41.10 -3.25
C ILE A 32 2.51 41.03 -2.17
N PHE A 33 3.48 40.13 -2.30
CA PHE A 33 4.47 39.80 -1.27
C PHE A 33 5.86 40.34 -1.57
N HIS A 34 6.65 40.54 -0.52
CA HIS A 34 8.03 41.02 -0.61
C HIS A 34 8.91 40.08 -1.46
N LYS A 35 9.83 40.66 -2.25
CA LYS A 35 10.63 40.00 -3.30
C LYS A 35 11.30 38.69 -2.86
N LYS A 36 11.76 38.64 -1.61
CA LYS A 36 12.42 37.47 -0.97
C LYS A 36 11.51 36.24 -0.89
N TYR A 37 10.25 36.40 -0.47
CA TYR A 37 9.30 35.29 -0.39
C TYR A 37 8.91 34.79 -1.77
N SER A 38 8.74 35.72 -2.71
CA SER A 38 8.33 35.42 -4.07
C SER A 38 9.37 34.58 -4.83
N GLN A 39 10.67 34.80 -4.57
CA GLN A 39 11.76 33.95 -5.09
C GLN A 39 11.74 32.53 -4.51
N SER A 40 11.44 32.37 -3.22
CA SER A 40 11.31 31.03 -2.63
C SER A 40 10.11 30.28 -3.21
N PHE A 41 8.96 30.96 -3.37
CA PHE A 41 7.78 30.35 -3.98
C PHE A 41 7.99 29.96 -5.44
N SER A 42 8.72 30.77 -6.23
CA SER A 42 8.98 30.45 -7.64
C SER A 42 9.84 29.20 -7.82
N LEU A 43 10.66 28.83 -6.83
CA LEU A 43 11.47 27.60 -6.86
C LEU A 43 10.67 26.39 -6.37
N ILE A 44 9.77 26.58 -5.41
CA ILE A 44 9.05 25.50 -4.73
C ILE A 44 7.84 25.00 -5.55
N LEU A 45 7.09 25.92 -6.18
CA LEU A 45 5.85 25.60 -6.89
C LEU A 45 6.04 24.65 -8.10
N PRO A 46 7.10 24.81 -8.93
CA PRO A 46 7.40 23.87 -10.01
C PRO A 46 7.76 22.47 -9.49
N CYS A 47 8.45 22.38 -8.36
CA CYS A 47 8.80 21.09 -7.74
C CYS A 47 7.56 20.33 -7.28
N PHE A 48 6.57 21.00 -6.69
CA PHE A 48 5.30 20.38 -6.33
C PHE A 48 4.51 19.90 -7.55
N SER A 49 4.57 20.64 -8.67
CA SER A 49 3.94 20.25 -9.95
C SER A 49 4.49 18.92 -10.46
N LEU A 50 5.80 18.73 -10.34
CA LEU A 50 6.51 17.52 -10.76
C LEU A 50 6.16 16.32 -9.88
N ILE A 51 6.11 16.52 -8.56
CA ILE A 51 5.66 15.50 -7.60
C ILE A 51 4.22 15.07 -7.90
N PHE A 52 3.33 16.03 -8.18
CA PHE A 52 1.94 15.78 -8.54
C PHE A 52 1.80 14.99 -9.86
N TYR A 53 2.65 15.25 -10.84
CA TYR A 53 2.69 14.49 -12.09
C TYR A 53 3.11 13.02 -11.88
N PHE A 54 4.15 12.78 -11.08
CA PHE A 54 4.56 11.41 -10.73
C PHE A 54 3.47 10.65 -9.96
N ILE A 55 2.71 11.35 -9.12
CA ILE A 55 1.55 10.78 -8.42
C ILE A 55 0.48 10.30 -9.42
N LEU A 56 0.18 11.10 -10.44
CA LEU A 56 -0.82 10.76 -11.46
C LEU A 56 -0.39 9.56 -12.32
N ILE A 57 0.88 9.47 -12.69
CA ILE A 57 1.39 8.36 -13.54
C ILE A 57 1.52 7.06 -12.75
N THR A 58 2.11 7.11 -11.56
CA THR A 58 2.33 5.90 -10.76
C THR A 58 1.04 5.36 -10.17
N GLY A 59 0.01 6.20 -10.07
CA GLY A 59 -1.34 5.82 -9.67
C GLY A 59 -1.46 5.30 -8.24
N ARG A 60 -0.42 5.41 -7.40
CA ARG A 60 -0.41 4.85 -6.05
C ARG A 60 0.34 5.76 -5.08
N ILE A 61 -0.40 6.43 -4.21
CA ILE A 61 0.14 7.04 -2.98
C ILE A 61 -0.27 6.16 -1.81
N SER A 62 0.68 5.77 -0.97
CA SER A 62 0.41 5.13 0.31
C SER A 62 0.79 6.06 1.45
N PHE A 63 -0.12 6.25 2.40
CA PHE A 63 0.14 7.03 3.62
C PHE A 63 0.62 6.15 4.79
N LYS A 64 1.02 4.90 4.53
CA LYS A 64 1.47 3.98 5.59
C LYS A 64 2.67 4.51 6.39
N SER A 65 3.59 5.23 5.73
CA SER A 65 4.84 5.69 6.37
C SER A 65 4.62 6.80 7.39
N ILE A 66 3.50 7.51 7.33
CA ILE A 66 3.14 8.56 8.29
C ILE A 66 2.16 8.08 9.34
N ASP A 67 1.75 6.80 9.29
CA ASP A 67 0.76 6.22 10.19
C ASP A 67 1.44 5.49 11.36
N PRO A 68 1.23 5.93 12.62
CA PRO A 68 1.76 5.24 13.79
C PRO A 68 1.37 3.75 13.87
N GLN A 69 0.18 3.38 13.41
CA GLN A 69 -0.26 1.97 13.45
C GLN A 69 0.54 1.08 12.49
N TYR A 70 1.13 1.65 11.43
CA TYR A 70 2.01 0.90 10.53
C TYR A 70 3.29 0.42 11.23
N TYR A 71 3.82 1.21 12.16
CA TYR A 71 5.01 0.83 12.93
C TYR A 71 4.71 -0.28 13.94
N LYS A 72 3.54 -0.22 14.60
CA LYS A 72 3.04 -1.31 15.44
C LYS A 72 2.86 -2.60 14.64
N PHE A 73 2.26 -2.51 13.44
CA PHE A 73 2.16 -3.64 12.53
C PHE A 73 3.54 -4.21 12.16
N LYS A 74 4.52 -3.35 11.83
CA LYS A 74 5.88 -3.78 11.48
C LYS A 74 6.57 -4.51 12.64
N GLU A 75 6.32 -4.08 13.87
CA GLU A 75 6.83 -4.73 15.07
C GLU A 75 6.20 -6.11 15.28
N LEU A 76 4.87 -6.21 15.16
CA LEU A 76 4.14 -7.48 15.21
C LEU A 76 4.64 -8.47 14.16
N CYS A 77 4.93 -8.01 12.94
CA CYS A 77 5.48 -8.85 11.88
C CYS A 77 6.88 -9.41 12.17
N LYS A 78 7.65 -8.86 13.12
CA LYS A 78 8.95 -9.45 13.52
C LYS A 78 8.79 -10.77 14.27
N GLY A 79 7.68 -10.94 14.97
CA GLY A 79 7.31 -12.18 15.66
C GLY A 79 6.31 -13.04 14.88
N ALA A 80 5.99 -12.65 13.64
CA ALA A 80 5.18 -13.45 12.73
C ALA A 80 6.04 -14.49 12.02
N GLY A 81 5.44 -15.60 11.62
CA GLY A 81 6.13 -16.72 10.99
C GLY A 81 5.72 -18.07 11.54
N GLU A 82 6.59 -19.05 11.31
CA GLU A 82 6.41 -20.44 11.71
C GLU A 82 6.74 -20.61 13.20
N ILE A 83 5.79 -21.14 13.98
CA ILE A 83 5.92 -21.28 15.44
C ILE A 83 6.36 -22.70 15.83
N ILE A 84 5.97 -23.72 15.05
CA ILE A 84 6.25 -25.14 15.35
C ILE A 84 6.79 -25.80 14.08
N ASN A 85 8.00 -26.38 14.16
CA ASN A 85 8.68 -27.00 13.03
C ASN A 85 9.16 -28.42 13.39
N TYR A 86 8.29 -29.42 13.25
CA TYR A 86 8.67 -30.83 13.35
C TYR A 86 9.34 -31.28 12.04
N SER A 87 10.54 -30.78 11.72
CA SER A 87 11.11 -30.89 10.38
C SER A 87 11.52 -32.31 9.95
N SER A 88 11.99 -33.17 10.86
CA SER A 88 12.69 -34.40 10.46
C SER A 88 11.81 -35.65 10.28
N LYS A 89 10.60 -35.68 10.86
CA LYS A 89 9.69 -36.85 10.81
C LYS A 89 8.35 -36.55 10.14
N TYR A 90 8.15 -35.32 9.68
CA TYR A 90 6.87 -34.84 9.16
C TYR A 90 6.63 -35.22 7.70
N GLU A 91 7.62 -35.16 6.82
CA GLU A 91 7.42 -35.49 5.40
C GLU A 91 6.93 -36.94 5.20
N SER A 92 7.41 -37.86 6.02
CA SER A 92 6.95 -39.26 6.04
C SER A 92 5.51 -39.36 6.54
N LEU A 93 5.17 -38.71 7.66
CA LEU A 93 3.82 -38.70 8.23
C LEU A 93 2.79 -38.02 7.30
N LYS A 94 3.18 -36.99 6.56
CA LYS A 94 2.33 -36.29 5.58
C LYS A 94 1.89 -37.22 4.44
N LYS A 95 2.80 -38.08 3.95
CA LYS A 95 2.49 -39.06 2.90
C LYS A 95 1.54 -40.16 3.38
N GLU A 96 1.65 -40.54 4.64
CA GLU A 96 0.90 -41.66 5.22
C GLU A 96 -0.51 -41.26 5.68
N TYR A 97 -0.65 -40.14 6.38
CA TYR A 97 -1.91 -39.77 7.04
C TYR A 97 -2.70 -38.68 6.34
N GLY A 98 -2.11 -37.93 5.40
CA GLY A 98 -2.72 -36.71 4.87
C GLY A 98 -2.81 -35.59 5.92
N TRP A 99 -3.16 -34.38 5.49
CA TRP A 99 -3.18 -33.20 6.35
C TRP A 99 -4.28 -32.23 5.95
N ASN A 100 -4.77 -31.48 6.93
CA ASN A 100 -5.80 -30.47 6.77
C ASN A 100 -5.29 -29.15 7.36
N THR A 101 -5.60 -28.03 6.72
CA THR A 101 -5.38 -26.69 7.29
C THR A 101 -6.62 -26.25 8.04
N ILE A 102 -6.44 -25.84 9.29
CA ILE A 102 -7.49 -25.25 10.10
C ILE A 102 -7.16 -23.77 10.28
N TYR A 103 -8.03 -22.92 9.74
CA TYR A 103 -7.94 -21.48 9.88
C TYR A 103 -8.62 -21.04 11.17
N ASN A 104 -7.86 -20.38 12.03
CA ASN A 104 -8.44 -19.76 13.20
C ASN A 104 -9.23 -18.52 12.81
N LYS A 105 -10.23 -18.19 13.62
CA LYS A 105 -10.98 -16.94 13.45
C LYS A 105 -10.01 -15.76 13.61
N PRO A 106 -10.01 -14.78 12.69
CA PRO A 106 -9.15 -13.61 12.80
C PRO A 106 -9.39 -12.85 14.10
N ILE A 107 -8.31 -12.44 14.76
CA ILE A 107 -8.35 -11.68 16.01
C ILE A 107 -8.06 -10.22 15.69
N LYS A 108 -8.98 -9.31 16.06
CA LYS A 108 -8.74 -7.86 15.93
C LYS A 108 -7.77 -7.39 17.00
N VAL A 109 -6.55 -7.05 16.60
CA VAL A 109 -5.54 -6.45 17.48
C VAL A 109 -5.82 -4.96 17.65
N THR A 110 -6.20 -4.31 16.55
CA THR A 110 -6.69 -2.93 16.52
C THR A 110 -7.80 -2.78 15.48
N ASN A 111 -8.37 -1.60 15.35
CA ASN A 111 -9.37 -1.30 14.30
C ASN A 111 -8.83 -1.47 12.87
N ARG A 112 -7.50 -1.54 12.68
CA ARG A 112 -6.85 -1.63 11.36
C ARG A 112 -5.82 -2.76 11.26
N ILE A 113 -5.61 -3.54 12.32
CA ILE A 113 -4.67 -4.65 12.35
C ILE A 113 -5.41 -5.89 12.81
N GLU A 114 -5.35 -6.93 12.00
CA GLU A 114 -5.93 -8.25 12.29
C GLU A 114 -4.81 -9.27 12.35
N GLU A 115 -4.83 -10.10 13.39
CA GLU A 115 -4.02 -11.30 13.49
C GLU A 115 -4.76 -12.45 12.82
N HIS A 116 -4.04 -13.17 11.97
CA HIS A 116 -4.50 -14.36 11.29
C HIS A 116 -3.55 -15.49 11.66
N SER A 117 -4.11 -16.64 11.99
CA SER A 117 -3.33 -17.84 12.25
C SER A 117 -4.01 -19.05 11.66
N TYR A 118 -3.20 -20.00 11.24
CA TYR A 118 -3.67 -21.31 10.87
C TYR A 118 -2.69 -22.34 11.40
N TYR A 119 -3.20 -23.53 11.63
CA TYR A 119 -2.38 -24.68 11.93
C TYR A 119 -2.72 -25.80 10.96
N ASN A 120 -1.72 -26.60 10.64
CA ASN A 120 -1.92 -27.80 9.89
C ASN A 120 -1.89 -28.99 10.84
N GLN A 121 -2.92 -29.82 10.71
CA GLN A 121 -3.13 -30.99 11.53
C GLN A 121 -3.12 -32.23 10.63
N LEU A 122 -2.43 -33.27 11.06
CA LEU A 122 -2.55 -34.59 10.44
C LEU A 122 -3.92 -35.18 10.79
N ASN A 123 -4.43 -36.10 9.97
CA ASN A 123 -5.73 -36.73 10.22
C ASN A 123 -5.80 -37.52 11.54
N ASN A 124 -4.66 -37.90 12.12
CA ASN A 124 -4.56 -38.54 13.44
C ASN A 124 -4.65 -37.55 14.62
N GLY A 125 -4.78 -36.25 14.34
CA GLY A 125 -4.96 -35.21 15.34
C GLY A 125 -3.70 -34.42 15.72
N ILE A 126 -2.52 -34.80 15.24
CA ILE A 126 -1.25 -34.14 15.60
C ILE A 126 -1.09 -32.83 14.82
N ILE A 127 -0.88 -31.73 15.54
CA ILE A 127 -0.53 -30.42 14.96
C ILE A 127 0.98 -30.38 14.74
N PHE A 128 1.40 -30.13 13.51
CA PHE A 128 2.82 -30.16 13.13
C PHE A 128 3.34 -28.82 12.61
N TYR A 129 2.43 -27.90 12.30
CA TYR A 129 2.75 -26.59 11.73
C TYR A 129 1.75 -25.58 12.25
N GLU A 130 2.27 -24.46 12.75
CA GLU A 130 1.47 -23.30 13.11
C GLU A 130 2.13 -22.08 12.48
N TYR A 131 1.32 -21.26 11.82
CA TYR A 131 1.76 -20.02 11.21
C TYR A 131 0.87 -18.88 11.67
N LYS A 132 1.53 -17.80 12.09
CA LYS A 132 0.88 -16.57 12.52
C LYS A 132 1.36 -15.42 11.65
N PHE A 133 0.41 -14.63 11.15
CA PHE A 133 0.69 -13.41 10.40
C PHE A 133 -0.31 -12.31 10.73
N TYR A 134 0.03 -11.08 10.35
CA TYR A 134 -0.81 -9.92 10.57
C TYR A 134 -1.18 -9.28 9.23
N ILE A 135 -2.39 -8.73 9.16
CA ILE A 135 -2.87 -7.90 8.05
C ILE A 135 -3.13 -6.50 8.57
N TYR A 136 -2.59 -5.50 7.90
CA TYR A 136 -2.79 -4.09 8.22
C TYR A 136 -3.52 -3.36 7.09
N LYS A 137 -4.59 -2.64 7.46
CA LYS A 137 -5.40 -1.79 6.59
C LYS A 137 -4.87 -0.35 6.63
N TYR A 138 -4.42 0.14 5.48
CA TYR A 138 -3.85 1.48 5.33
C TYR A 138 -4.61 2.34 4.33
N PHE A 139 -4.45 3.64 4.50
CA PHE A 139 -5.04 4.64 3.62
C PHE A 139 -4.03 5.12 2.57
N GLY A 140 -4.57 5.55 1.44
CA GLY A 140 -3.80 6.05 0.32
C GLY A 140 -4.70 6.51 -0.80
N ILE A 141 -4.12 6.89 -1.93
CA ILE A 141 -4.85 7.17 -3.15
C ILE A 141 -4.35 6.14 -4.17
N PHE A 142 -5.23 5.19 -4.51
CA PHE A 142 -4.92 4.15 -5.48
C PHE A 142 -5.83 4.31 -6.69
N LEU A 143 -5.25 4.81 -7.77
CA LEU A 143 -5.87 4.83 -9.08
C LEU A 143 -5.76 3.43 -9.68
N LYS A 144 -6.92 2.88 -10.05
CA LYS A 144 -7.02 1.59 -10.73
C LYS A 144 -7.92 1.76 -11.95
N GLY A 145 -7.60 1.04 -13.01
CA GLY A 145 -8.42 0.96 -14.21
C GLY A 145 -7.94 -0.22 -15.04
N ASP A 146 -8.89 -0.99 -15.58
CA ASP A 146 -8.64 -1.88 -16.70
C ASP A 146 -9.38 -1.35 -17.93
N GLU A 147 -8.95 -1.78 -19.11
CA GLU A 147 -9.38 -1.28 -20.41
C GLU A 147 -10.89 -1.46 -20.70
N GLY A 148 -11.61 -2.27 -19.91
CA GLY A 148 -13.05 -2.55 -20.07
C GLY A 148 -13.95 -2.14 -18.90
N ARG A 149 -13.41 -1.82 -17.72
CA ARG A 149 -14.20 -1.53 -16.50
C ARG A 149 -14.12 -0.08 -16.00
N GLY A 150 -13.33 0.76 -16.64
CA GLY A 150 -13.25 2.19 -16.35
C GLY A 150 -12.38 2.56 -15.14
N TRP A 151 -12.24 3.87 -14.91
CA TRP A 151 -11.42 4.45 -13.86
C TRP A 151 -12.09 4.36 -12.49
N HIS A 152 -11.38 3.86 -11.50
CA HIS A 152 -11.83 3.87 -10.12
C HIS A 152 -10.70 4.21 -9.16
N TRP A 153 -10.99 5.12 -8.23
CA TRP A 153 -10.12 5.39 -7.09
C TRP A 153 -10.44 4.46 -5.92
N LYS A 154 -9.43 4.12 -5.13
CA LYS A 154 -9.61 3.51 -3.81
C LYS A 154 -8.82 4.32 -2.80
N THR A 155 -9.42 4.51 -1.63
CA THR A 155 -8.80 5.21 -0.51
C THR A 155 -8.13 4.27 0.50
N GLU A 156 -8.42 2.97 0.36
CA GLU A 156 -8.02 1.93 1.32
C GLU A 156 -7.36 0.75 0.60
N SER A 157 -6.39 0.14 1.27
CA SER A 157 -5.68 -1.05 0.82
C SER A 157 -5.19 -1.85 2.03
N THR A 158 -4.81 -3.11 1.82
CA THR A 158 -4.28 -3.99 2.86
C THR A 158 -2.87 -4.46 2.52
N VAL A 159 -2.09 -4.73 3.56
CA VAL A 159 -0.74 -5.30 3.45
C VAL A 159 -0.56 -6.36 4.52
N GLY A 160 -0.10 -7.54 4.12
CA GLY A 160 0.28 -8.61 5.04
C GLY A 160 1.74 -8.50 5.46
N CYS A 161 2.12 -9.21 6.52
CA CYS A 161 3.54 -9.44 6.81
C CYS A 161 4.22 -10.06 5.59
N LYS A 162 5.42 -9.60 5.27
CA LYS A 162 6.27 -10.29 4.29
C LYS A 162 6.96 -11.44 5.02
N PRO A 163 7.00 -12.66 4.43
CA PRO A 163 7.85 -13.73 4.93
C PRO A 163 9.33 -13.33 4.87
#